data_AF-A0A8T3NRW6-F1
#
_entry.id   AF-A0A8T3NRW6-F1
#
_cell.length_a   1.000
_cell.length_b   1.000
_cell.length_c   1.000
_cell.angle_alpha   90.00
_cell.angle_beta   90.00
_cell.angle_gamma   90.00
#
_symmetry.space_group_name_H-M   'P 1'
#
loop_
_entity.id
_entity.type
_entity.pdbx_description
1 polymer ?
#
loop_
_entity_poly.entity_id
_entity_poly.type
_entity_poly.pdbx_seq_one_letter_code
_entity_poly.pdbx_strand_id
1 'polypeptide(L)'
;MPSSATSLPERDHARPGRPEGRPPLVVICGATATGKSALAISLCESIGGLEIVSADSRQVYRGMDIGTDKVALGTRLRVPHHCLDLV
;
A
#
# COMPACT_ATOMS: atom_id res chain seq x y z
N MET A 1 40.11 -22.95 10.06
CA MET A 1 38.74 -23.41 9.76
C MET A 1 37.78 -22.86 10.83
N PRO A 2 37.12 -21.72 10.62
CA PRO A 2 35.87 -21.40 11.30
C PRO A 2 34.67 -21.83 10.45
N SER A 3 33.70 -22.42 11.13
CA SER A 3 32.47 -23.01 10.64
C SER A 3 31.38 -21.96 10.38
N SER A 4 30.59 -22.22 9.34
CA SER A 4 29.14 -21.96 9.23
C SER A 4 28.59 -20.55 9.44
N ALA A 5 28.19 -19.93 8.33
CA ALA A 5 26.82 -19.46 8.17
C ALA A 5 26.47 -19.61 6.68
N THR A 6 25.80 -20.71 6.32
CA THR A 6 25.13 -20.84 5.02
C THR A 6 24.09 -19.72 4.98
N SER A 7 24.41 -18.62 4.30
CA SER A 7 23.45 -17.57 3.99
C SER A 7 22.29 -18.25 3.26
N LEU A 8 21.12 -18.25 3.88
CA LEU A 8 19.87 -18.64 3.25
C LEU A 8 19.83 -17.95 1.87
N PRO A 9 19.52 -18.66 0.78
CA PRO A 9 19.39 -18.01 -0.51
C PRO A 9 18.28 -16.96 -0.37
N GLU A 10 18.63 -15.70 -0.62
CA GLU A 10 17.65 -14.65 -0.84
C GLU A 10 16.66 -15.22 -1.86
N ARG A 11 15.42 -15.46 -1.43
CA ARG A 11 14.36 -15.91 -2.32
C ARG A 11 13.98 -14.73 -3.19
N ASP A 12 14.83 -14.42 -4.15
CA ASP A 12 14.54 -13.51 -5.23
C ASP A 12 13.41 -14.17 -6.03
N HIS A 13 12.19 -13.77 -5.71
CA HIS A 13 11.02 -14.08 -6.54
C HIS A 13 11.24 -13.29 -7.82
N ALA A 14 12.01 -13.86 -8.74
CA ALA A 14 12.41 -13.25 -10.01
C ALA A 14 11.21 -12.57 -10.64
N ARG A 15 11.14 -11.24 -10.49
CA ARG A 15 10.05 -10.45 -11.06
C ARG A 15 10.29 -10.41 -12.56
N PRO A 16 9.27 -10.65 -13.41
CA PRO A 16 9.42 -10.44 -14.85
C PRO A 16 9.99 -9.03 -15.08
N GLY A 17 11.01 -8.94 -15.94
CA GLY A 17 11.83 -7.74 -16.13
C GLY A 17 10.99 -6.47 -16.15
N ARG A 18 11.17 -5.61 -15.13
CA ARG A 18 10.45 -4.35 -15.05
C ARG A 18 10.90 -3.50 -16.23
N PRO A 19 9.99 -3.03 -17.10
CA PRO A 19 10.38 -2.11 -18.17
C PRO A 19 11.06 -0.90 -17.55
N GLU A 20 12.25 -0.57 -18.05
CA GLU A 20 13.08 0.48 -17.49
C GLU A 20 12.32 1.82 -17.48
N GLY A 21 12.47 2.57 -16.38
CA GLY A 21 11.87 3.91 -16.23
C GLY A 21 10.45 3.97 -15.64
N ARG A 22 9.77 2.86 -15.31
CA ARG A 22 8.50 2.94 -14.56
C ARG A 22 8.75 3.13 -13.07
N PRO A 23 7.97 3.96 -12.33
CA PRO A 23 8.09 4.05 -10.87
C PRO A 23 7.71 2.73 -10.17
N PRO A 24 8.23 2.46 -8.97
CA PRO A 24 7.92 1.23 -8.23
C PRO A 24 6.45 1.27 -7.80
N LEU A 25 5.76 0.13 -7.94
CA LEU A 25 4.37 -0.01 -7.52
C LEU A 25 4.27 -1.13 -6.48
N VAL A 26 3.67 -0.80 -5.34
CA VAL A 26 3.29 -1.75 -4.30
C VAL A 26 1.77 -1.90 -4.35
N VAL A 27 1.30 -3.16 -4.38
CA VAL A 27 -0.13 -3.48 -4.39
C VAL A 27 -0.46 -4.25 -3.12
N ILE A 28 -1.39 -3.73 -2.33
CA ILE A 28 -1.87 -4.37 -1.09
C ILE A 28 -3.29 -4.86 -1.34
N CYS A 29 -3.42 -6.16 -1.60
CA CYS A 29 -4.70 -6.83 -1.85
C CYS A 29 -5.13 -7.69 -0.64
N GLY A 30 -6.43 -7.98 -0.55
CA GLY A 30 -7.00 -8.80 0.51
C GLY A 30 -8.47 -8.48 0.78
N ALA A 31 -9.16 -9.35 1.51
CA ALA A 31 -10.57 -9.18 1.86
C ALA A 31 -10.84 -7.87 2.62
N THR A 32 -12.08 -7.39 2.61
CA THR A 32 -12.49 -6.23 3.42
C THR A 32 -12.21 -6.51 4.91
N ALA A 33 -11.86 -5.46 5.66
CA ALA A 33 -11.52 -5.53 7.09
C ALA A 33 -10.25 -6.34 7.47
N THR A 34 -9.37 -6.68 6.52
CA THR A 34 -8.07 -7.32 6.83
C THR A 34 -6.93 -6.32 7.15
N GLY A 35 -7.24 -5.05 7.40
CA GLY A 35 -6.24 -4.05 7.79
C GLY A 35 -5.38 -3.46 6.67
N LYS A 36 -5.78 -3.59 5.39
CA LYS A 36 -5.01 -3.10 4.23
C LYS A 36 -4.66 -1.61 4.30
N SER A 37 -5.65 -0.78 4.64
CA SER A 37 -5.45 0.67 4.76
C SER A 37 -4.42 1.01 5.83
N ALA A 38 -4.49 0.35 7.00
CA ALA A 38 -3.54 0.54 8.09
C ALA A 38 -2.10 0.16 7.67
N LEU A 39 -1.94 -0.96 6.95
CA LEU A 39 -0.65 -1.37 6.41
C LEU A 39 -0.11 -0.35 5.39
N ALA A 40 -0.96 0.14 4.48
CA ALA A 40 -0.56 1.13 3.47
C ALA A 40 -0.06 2.43 4.12
N ILE A 41 -0.75 2.91 5.16
CA ILE A 41 -0.36 4.12 5.92
C ILE A 41 0.98 3.89 6.61
N SER A 42 1.14 2.78 7.33
CA SER A 42 2.40 2.43 8.02
C SER A 42 3.58 2.33 7.05
N LEU A 43 3.35 1.81 5.84
CA LEU A 43 4.37 1.76 4.79
C LEU A 43 4.77 3.17 4.31
N CYS A 44 3.80 4.06 4.13
CA CYS A 44 4.08 5.43 3.69
C CYS A 44 4.83 6.23 4.77
N GLU A 45 4.45 6.06 6.04
CA GLU A 45 5.12 6.71 7.18
C GLU A 45 6.56 6.20 7.37
N SER A 46 6.83 4.92 7.08
CA SER A 46 8.17 4.32 7.27
C SER A 46 9.14 4.54 6.11
N ILE A 47 8.67 4.50 4.87
CA ILE A 47 9.54 4.64 3.67
C ILE A 47 9.68 6.11 3.27
N GLY A 48 8.64 6.93 3.47
CA GLY A 48 8.60 8.31 2.99
C GLY A 48 8.47 8.41 1.46
N GLY A 49 7.87 9.49 0.97
CA GLY A 49 7.70 9.75 -0.47
C GLY A 49 6.74 8.82 -1.20
N LEU A 50 6.01 7.97 -0.48
CA LEU A 50 4.93 7.16 -1.02
C LEU A 50 3.58 7.87 -0.89
N GLU A 51 2.69 7.57 -1.81
CA GLU A 51 1.31 8.05 -1.84
C GLU A 51 0.36 6.87 -2.02
N ILE A 52 -0.87 7.00 -1.53
CA ILE A 52 -1.86 5.92 -1.54
C ILE A 52 -2.90 6.21 -2.63
N VAL A 53 -3.15 5.23 -3.48
CA VAL A 53 -4.29 5.25 -4.43
C VAL A 53 -5.30 4.21 -3.96
N SER A 54 -6.51 4.64 -3.60
CA SER A 54 -7.58 3.69 -3.25
C SER A 54 -8.04 2.93 -4.51
N ALA A 55 -8.09 1.60 -4.39
CA ALA A 55 -8.58 0.69 -5.42
C ALA A 55 -9.88 0.00 -4.97
N ASP A 56 -10.72 0.70 -4.21
CA ASP A 56 -12.04 0.23 -3.77
C ASP A 56 -13.14 1.00 -4.52
N SER A 57 -14.05 0.27 -5.17
CA SER A 57 -15.11 0.87 -6.01
C SER A 57 -16.19 1.60 -5.22
N ARG A 58 -16.24 1.46 -3.89
CA ARG A 58 -17.22 2.11 -3.01
C ARG A 58 -16.64 3.33 -2.30
N GLN A 59 -15.32 3.38 -2.08
CA GLN A 59 -14.70 4.53 -1.39
C GLN A 59 -14.66 5.81 -2.25
N VAL A 60 -14.99 5.73 -3.54
CA VAL A 60 -15.09 6.86 -4.46
C VAL A 60 -16.30 7.79 -4.18
N TYR A 61 -17.34 7.31 -3.49
CA TYR A 61 -18.58 8.05 -3.27
C TYR A 61 -18.51 8.99 -2.06
N ARG A 62 -18.83 10.27 -2.25
CA ARG A 62 -18.89 11.28 -1.18
C ARG A 62 -19.94 10.96 -0.12
N GLY A 63 -19.61 11.27 1.14
CA GLY A 63 -20.52 11.09 2.28
C GLY A 63 -20.73 9.63 2.71
N MET A 64 -20.23 8.65 1.94
CA MET A 64 -20.37 7.23 2.26
C MET A 64 -19.21 6.70 3.10
N ASP A 65 -18.85 7.38 4.20
CA ASP A 65 -17.60 7.12 4.91
C ASP A 65 -17.63 5.87 5.80
N ILE A 66 -18.69 5.74 6.61
CA ILE A 66 -18.79 4.67 7.62
C ILE A 66 -18.95 3.30 6.95
N GLY A 67 -19.88 3.16 6.01
CA GLY A 67 -20.17 1.89 5.36
C GLY A 67 -19.08 1.39 4.40
N THR A 68 -18.12 2.26 4.04
CA THR A 68 -16.99 1.91 3.15
C THR A 68 -15.65 1.85 3.86
N ASP A 69 -15.65 2.00 5.18
CA ASP A 69 -14.44 2.01 6.00
C ASP A 69 -13.40 3.01 5.46
N LYS A 70 -13.88 4.20 5.06
CA LYS A 70 -13.04 5.23 4.49
C LYS A 70 -12.11 5.78 5.56
N VAL A 71 -10.83 5.92 5.23
CA VAL A 71 -9.80 6.44 6.15
C VAL A 71 -10.23 7.82 6.67
N ALA A 72 -10.06 8.10 7.96
CA ALA A 72 -10.42 9.40 8.53
C ALA A 72 -9.58 10.56 7.94
N LEU A 73 -10.18 11.74 7.81
CA LEU A 73 -9.54 12.92 7.21
C LEU A 73 -8.18 13.26 7.86
N GLY A 74 -8.08 13.18 9.19
CA GLY A 74 -6.81 13.46 9.90
C GLY A 74 -5.64 12.56 9.47
N THR A 75 -5.93 11.33 9.04
CA THR A 75 -4.91 10.43 8.48
C THR A 75 -4.62 10.73 7.01
N ARG A 76 -5.64 11.12 6.24
CA ARG A 76 -5.46 11.57 4.84
C ARG A 76 -4.62 12.84 4.70
N LEU A 77 -4.57 13.67 5.74
CA LEU A 77 -3.71 14.86 5.78
C LEU A 77 -2.23 14.52 6.02
N ARG A 78 -1.93 13.35 6.61
CA ARG A 78 -0.56 12.90 6.90
C ARG A 78 0.07 12.15 5.73
N VAL A 79 -0.74 11.43 4.98
CA VAL A 79 -0.33 10.66 3.80
C VAL A 79 -1.25 11.03 2.64
N PRO A 80 -0.76 11.51 1.48
CA PRO A 80 -1.62 11.79 0.34
C PRO A 80 -2.43 10.55 -0.09
N HIS A 81 -3.76 10.70 -0.13
CA HIS A 81 -4.67 9.67 -0.60
C HIS A 81 -5.41 10.15 -1.85
N HIS A 82 -5.42 9.31 -2.87
CA HIS A 82 -6.11 9.53 -4.14
C HIS A 82 -7.31 8.59 -4.28
N CYS A 83 -8.21 8.93 -5.20
CA CYS A 83 -9.40 8.12 -5.54
C CYS A 83 -10.40 7.92 -4.38
N LEU A 84 -10.42 8.84 -3.42
CA LEU A 84 -11.49 8.95 -2.43
C LEU A 84 -12.39 10.13 -2.81
N ASP A 85 -13.70 10.02 -2.57
CA ASP A 85 -14.64 11.14 -2.70
C ASP A 85 -14.67 11.84 -4.08
N LEU A 86 -14.49 11.04 -5.15
CA LEU A 86 -14.52 11.49 -6.54
C LEU A 86 -15.93 11.83 -7.05
N VAL A 87 -16.94 11.06 -6.62
CA VAL A 87 -18.34 11.17 -7.09
C VAL A 87 -19.23 11.67 -5.97
#